data_AF-A0A2V9TR18-F1
#
_entry.id   AF-A0A2V9TR18-F1
#
_cell.length_a   1.000
_cell.length_b   1.000
_cell.length_c   1.000
_cell.angle_alpha   90.00
_cell.angle_beta   90.00
_cell.angle_gamma   90.00
#
_symmetry.space_group_name_H-M   'P 1'
#
loop_
_entity.id
_entity.type
_entity.pdbx_description
1 polymer ?
#
loop_
_entity_poly.entity_id
_entity_poly.type
_entity_poly.pdbx_seq_one_letter_code
_entity_poly.pdbx_strand_id
1 'polypeptide(L)'
;MNADPHERARLMIALSGTEGLSSAKPWHAEESWLAAHLESCASCRAFAENSRETIRALRGIPITASGRLVFTTQMRVRQRAAELRRQQERFWVICVCCAAVTLSTAVSTALLWRGFAWLGHQARLSTPVWESGFVVFYLTPAVLVGILLLARGTFLADHNGSFQD
;
A
#
# COMPACT_ATOMS: atom_id res chain seq x y z
N MET A 1 -19.32 -20.87 -39.90
CA MET A 1 -20.49 -20.19 -39.28
C MET A 1 -20.40 -18.72 -39.66
N ASN A 2 -21.24 -18.28 -40.60
CA ASN A 2 -21.33 -16.87 -40.98
C ASN A 2 -22.17 -16.18 -39.90
N ALA A 3 -21.51 -15.58 -38.90
CA ALA A 3 -22.21 -14.72 -37.95
C ALA A 3 -22.80 -13.55 -38.76
N ASP A 4 -24.13 -13.41 -38.71
CA ASP A 4 -24.83 -12.31 -39.34
C ASP A 4 -24.20 -10.98 -38.85
N PRO A 5 -23.75 -10.08 -39.75
CA PRO A 5 -23.18 -8.80 -39.34
C PRO A 5 -24.11 -8.01 -38.41
N HIS A 6 -25.43 -8.16 -38.55
CA HIS A 6 -26.40 -7.50 -37.66
C HIS A 6 -26.43 -8.13 -36.26
N GLU A 7 -26.32 -9.46 -36.16
CA GLU A 7 -26.24 -10.16 -34.89
C GLU A 7 -24.96 -9.79 -34.14
N ARG A 8 -23.84 -9.73 -34.86
CA ARG A 8 -22.55 -9.24 -34.32
C ARG A 8 -22.66 -7.80 -33.82
N ALA A 9 -23.29 -6.90 -34.59
CA ALA A 9 -23.48 -5.51 -34.19
C ALA A 9 -24.35 -5.37 -32.93
N ARG A 10 -25.46 -6.12 -32.85
CA ARG A 10 -26.34 -6.14 -31.67
C ARG A 10 -25.62 -6.62 -30.41
N LEU A 11 -24.81 -7.67 -30.54
CA LEU A 11 -24.02 -8.20 -29.44
C LEU A 11 -22.99 -7.19 -28.91
N MET A 12 -22.31 -6.47 -29.81
CA MET A 12 -21.36 -5.42 -29.39
C MET A 12 -22.06 -4.22 -28.74
N ILE A 13 -23.25 -3.82 -29.23
CA ILE A 13 -24.05 -2.76 -28.60
C ILE A 13 -24.45 -3.16 -27.16
N ALA A 14 -24.87 -4.41 -26.94
CA ALA A 14 -25.25 -4.89 -25.61
C ALA A 14 -24.08 -4.93 -24.61
N LEU A 15 -22.86 -5.20 -25.08
CA LEU A 15 -21.65 -5.30 -24.25
C LEU A 15 -20.96 -3.95 -24.02
N SER A 16 -21.20 -2.94 -24.87
CA SER A 16 -20.56 -1.63 -24.78
C SER A 16 -20.79 -0.87 -23.46
N GLY A 17 -21.82 -1.23 -22.69
CA GLY A 17 -22.13 -0.62 -21.39
C GLY A 17 -21.33 -1.15 -20.18
N THR A 18 -20.56 -2.23 -20.34
CA THR A 18 -19.79 -2.83 -19.24
C THR A 18 -18.34 -2.33 -19.26
N GLU A 19 -18.13 -1.08 -18.87
CA GLU A 19 -16.81 -0.41 -18.83
C GLU A 19 -15.75 -1.19 -18.00
N GLY A 20 -16.16 -2.12 -17.13
CA GLY A 20 -15.26 -2.88 -16.26
C GLY A 20 -14.64 -4.18 -16.81
N LEU A 21 -15.10 -4.70 -17.97
CA LEU A 21 -14.60 -5.97 -18.53
C LEU A 21 -13.67 -5.80 -19.74
N SER A 22 -13.41 -4.55 -20.16
CA SER A 22 -12.78 -4.22 -21.45
C SER A 22 -11.27 -3.95 -21.37
N SER A 23 -10.55 -4.50 -20.39
CA SER A 23 -9.10 -4.31 -20.26
C SER A 23 -8.24 -5.39 -20.94
N ALA A 24 -8.83 -6.36 -21.67
CA ALA A 24 -8.10 -7.56 -22.10
C ALA A 24 -8.16 -7.94 -23.61
N LYS A 25 -8.60 -7.06 -24.53
CA LYS A 25 -8.59 -7.34 -26.00
C LYS A 25 -8.37 -6.07 -26.84
N PRO A 26 -7.94 -6.17 -28.12
CA PRO A 26 -7.78 -5.03 -29.02
C PRO A 26 -9.16 -4.51 -29.47
N TRP A 27 -9.82 -3.78 -28.56
CA TRP A 27 -11.20 -3.30 -28.66
C TRP A 27 -11.39 -2.21 -29.75
N HIS A 28 -10.34 -1.50 -30.13
CA HIS A 28 -10.38 -0.41 -31.11
C HIS A 28 -10.79 -0.85 -32.54
N ALA A 29 -10.41 -2.05 -32.97
CA ALA A 29 -10.78 -2.55 -34.31
C ALA A 29 -12.26 -2.94 -34.40
N GLU A 30 -12.85 -3.38 -33.29
CA GLU A 30 -14.26 -3.74 -33.20
C GLU A 30 -15.16 -2.51 -33.09
N GLU A 31 -14.71 -1.49 -32.36
CA GLU A 31 -15.42 -0.21 -32.21
C GLU A 31 -15.49 0.57 -33.53
N SER A 32 -14.37 0.66 -34.27
CA SER A 32 -14.33 1.32 -35.58
C SER A 32 -15.19 0.61 -36.64
N TRP A 33 -15.21 -0.73 -36.64
CA TRP A 33 -16.12 -1.51 -37.49
C TRP A 33 -17.58 -1.25 -37.12
N LEU A 34 -17.91 -1.19 -35.83
CA LEU A 34 -19.28 -0.93 -35.37
C LEU A 34 -19.74 0.47 -35.77
N ALA A 35 -18.88 1.49 -35.63
CA ALA A 35 -19.17 2.85 -36.05
C ALA A 35 -19.51 2.91 -37.55
N ALA A 36 -18.68 2.31 -38.40
CA ALA A 36 -18.93 2.23 -39.84
C ALA A 36 -20.24 1.47 -40.17
N HIS A 37 -20.54 0.39 -39.44
CA HIS A 37 -21.78 -0.36 -39.63
C HIS A 37 -23.02 0.47 -39.28
N LEU A 38 -22.98 1.26 -38.20
CA LEU A 38 -24.08 2.14 -37.77
C LEU A 38 -24.34 3.30 -38.73
N GLU A 39 -23.33 3.75 -39.47
CA GLU A 39 -23.50 4.72 -40.56
C GLU A 39 -24.30 4.11 -41.73
N SER A 40 -24.03 2.85 -42.07
CA SER A 40 -24.69 2.14 -43.19
C SER A 40 -26.05 1.53 -42.86
N CYS A 41 -26.33 1.20 -41.60
CA CYS A 41 -27.50 0.40 -41.22
C CYS A 41 -28.44 1.12 -40.25
N ALA A 42 -29.61 1.54 -40.74
CA ALA A 42 -30.61 2.25 -39.95
C ALA A 42 -31.23 1.41 -38.81
N SER A 43 -31.43 0.11 -39.01
CA SER A 43 -32.02 -0.77 -37.98
C SER A 43 -31.10 -0.97 -36.78
N CYS A 44 -29.79 -1.15 -37.02
CA CYS A 44 -28.79 -1.25 -35.97
C CYS A 44 -28.58 0.09 -35.24
N ARG A 45 -28.69 1.22 -35.95
CA ARG A 45 -28.68 2.57 -35.35
C ARG A 45 -29.85 2.78 -34.39
N ALA A 46 -31.07 2.49 -34.84
CA ALA A 46 -32.27 2.59 -34.02
C ALA A 46 -32.18 1.69 -32.76
N PHE A 47 -31.63 0.48 -32.92
CA PHE A 47 -31.39 -0.42 -31.78
C PHE A 47 -30.38 0.16 -30.78
N ALA A 48 -29.28 0.75 -31.26
CA ALA A 48 -28.27 1.39 -30.40
C ALA A 48 -28.84 2.57 -29.63
N GLU A 49 -29.63 3.43 -30.28
CA GLU A 49 -30.28 4.58 -29.66
C GLU A 49 -31.28 4.17 -28.59
N ASN A 50 -32.18 3.22 -28.90
CA ASN A 50 -33.17 2.70 -27.95
C ASN A 50 -32.51 2.03 -26.73
N SER A 51 -31.42 1.29 -26.96
CA SER A 51 -30.66 0.66 -25.87
C SER A 51 -30.01 1.71 -24.96
N ARG A 52 -29.41 2.76 -25.54
CA ARG A 52 -28.81 3.87 -24.77
C ARG A 52 -29.86 4.65 -23.98
N GLU A 53 -31.02 4.90 -24.56
CA GLU A 53 -32.13 5.57 -23.88
C GLU A 53 -32.65 4.73 -22.71
N THR A 54 -32.83 3.43 -22.92
CA THR A 54 -33.24 2.48 -21.86
C THR A 54 -32.23 2.45 -20.72
N ILE A 55 -30.93 2.35 -21.02
CA ILE A 55 -29.87 2.37 -20.00
C ILE A 55 -29.87 3.70 -19.24
N ARG A 56 -30.06 4.83 -19.94
CA ARG A 56 -30.14 6.16 -19.32
C ARG A 56 -31.37 6.26 -18.39
N ALA A 57 -32.52 5.76 -18.82
CA ALA A 57 -33.73 5.71 -18.00
C ALA A 57 -33.51 4.86 -16.75
N LEU A 58 -32.88 3.68 -16.89
CA LEU A 58 -32.56 2.80 -15.77
C LEU A 58 -31.53 3.41 -14.80
N ARG A 59 -30.48 4.08 -15.30
CA ARG A 59 -29.51 4.83 -14.46
C ARG A 59 -30.17 6.02 -13.75
N GLY A 60 -31.25 6.55 -14.31
CA GLY A 60 -32.06 7.61 -13.73
C GLY A 60 -32.95 7.17 -12.57
N ILE A 61 -33.07 5.86 -12.30
CA ILE A 61 -33.81 5.34 -11.14
C ILE A 61 -32.87 5.37 -9.93
N PRO A 62 -33.02 6.33 -9.00
CA PRO A 62 -32.16 6.39 -7.84
C PRO A 62 -32.46 5.20 -6.93
N ILE A 63 -31.51 4.28 -6.79
CA ILE A 63 -31.51 3.31 -5.69
C ILE A 63 -31.20 4.11 -4.43
N THR A 64 -32.23 4.60 -3.76
CA THR A 64 -32.08 5.37 -2.53
C THR A 64 -31.58 4.43 -1.43
N ALA A 65 -30.36 4.65 -0.95
CA ALA A 65 -29.89 4.01 0.25
C ALA A 65 -30.74 4.52 1.42
N SER A 66 -31.29 3.62 2.24
CA SER A 66 -32.03 4.03 3.43
C SER A 66 -31.16 4.94 4.31
N GLY A 67 -31.74 6.00 4.89
CA GLY A 67 -30.99 6.94 5.73
C GLY A 67 -30.23 6.26 6.88
N ARG A 68 -30.75 5.13 7.37
CA ARG A 68 -30.09 4.27 8.36
C ARG A 68 -28.81 3.61 7.83
N LEU A 69 -28.80 3.16 6.58
CA LEU A 69 -27.60 2.59 5.94
C LEU A 69 -26.54 3.66 5.74
N VAL A 70 -26.93 4.87 5.30
CA VAL A 70 -26.01 6.01 5.13
C VAL A 70 -25.43 6.43 6.47
N PHE A 71 -26.25 6.54 7.51
CA PHE A 71 -25.78 6.91 8.85
C PHE A 71 -24.79 5.89 9.42
N THR A 72 -25.10 4.60 9.32
CA THR A 72 -24.21 3.53 9.82
C THR A 72 -22.89 3.46 9.05
N THR A 73 -22.90 3.67 7.73
CA THR A 73 -21.67 3.74 6.93
C THR A 73 -20.85 4.97 7.28
N GLN A 74 -21.46 6.14 7.38
CA GLN A 74 -20.76 7.37 7.79
C GLN A 74 -20.13 7.24 9.19
N MET A 75 -20.83 6.63 10.14
CA MET A 75 -20.30 6.39 11.48
C MET A 75 -19.07 5.49 11.44
N ARG A 76 -19.13 4.38 10.70
CA ARG A 76 -18.00 3.45 10.54
C ARG A 76 -16.80 4.11 9.84
N VAL A 77 -17.05 4.94 8.82
CA VAL A 77 -16.00 5.69 8.11
C VAL A 77 -15.32 6.67 9.06
N ARG A 78 -16.08 7.41 9.87
CA ARG A 78 -15.53 8.34 10.85
C ARG A 78 -14.72 7.63 11.93
N GLN A 79 -15.20 6.48 12.41
CA GLN A 79 -14.45 5.66 13.36
C GLN A 79 -13.12 5.18 12.76
N ARG A 80 -13.14 4.64 11.53
CA ARG A 80 -11.92 4.20 10.83
C ARG A 80 -10.95 5.35 10.57
N ALA A 81 -11.46 6.52 10.19
CA ALA A 81 -10.62 7.71 10.00
C ALA A 81 -9.95 8.16 11.31
N ALA A 82 -10.66 8.11 12.43
CA ALA A 82 -10.10 8.43 13.74
C ALA A 82 -9.04 7.40 14.18
N GLU A 83 -9.29 6.11 13.94
CA GLU A 83 -8.33 5.04 14.22
C GLU A 83 -7.03 5.22 13.41
N LEU A 84 -7.15 5.51 12.12
CA LEU A 84 -6.01 5.76 11.24
C LEU A 84 -5.18 6.97 11.68
N ARG A 85 -5.84 8.06 12.11
CA ARG A 85 -5.13 9.23 12.65
C ARG A 85 -4.32 8.89 13.90
N ARG A 86 -4.90 8.13 14.84
CA ARG A 86 -4.20 7.69 16.06
C ARG A 86 -3.00 6.79 15.75
N GLN A 87 -3.14 5.90 14.75
CA GLN A 87 -2.01 5.07 14.31
C GLN A 87 -0.91 5.92 13.67
N GLN A 88 -1.27 6.90 12.85
CA GLN A 88 -0.30 7.76 12.17
C GLN A 88 0.52 8.60 13.15
N GLU A 89 -0.10 9.13 14.21
CA GLU A 89 0.62 9.82 15.29
C GLU A 89 1.65 8.92 15.97
N ARG A 90 1.29 7.66 16.27
CA ARG A 90 2.21 6.68 16.85
C ARG A 90 3.36 6.32 15.91
N PHE A 91 3.07 6.09 14.62
CA PHE A 91 4.09 5.82 13.62
C PHE A 91 5.05 6.99 13.44
N TRP A 92 4.56 8.23 13.53
CA TRP A 92 5.41 9.41 13.45
C TRP A 92 6.39 9.47 14.62
N VAL A 93 5.93 9.21 15.86
CA VAL A 93 6.81 9.14 17.03
C VAL A 93 7.85 8.04 16.88
N ILE A 94 7.44 6.82 16.47
CA ILE A 94 8.36 5.70 16.25
C ILE A 94 9.41 6.05 15.18
N CYS A 95 8.98 6.70 14.09
CA CYS A 95 9.87 7.11 13.01
C CYS A 95 10.89 8.15 13.50
N VAL A 96 10.44 9.17 14.26
CA VAL A 96 11.34 10.19 14.84
C VAL A 96 12.33 9.57 15.82
N CYS A 97 11.88 8.68 16.71
CA CYS A 97 12.77 7.98 17.63
C CYS A 97 13.80 7.13 16.88
N CYS A 98 13.38 6.37 15.86
CA CYS A 98 14.26 5.55 15.04
C CYS A 98 15.29 6.42 14.29
N ALA A 99 14.86 7.52 13.68
CA ALA A 99 15.73 8.48 13.01
C ALA A 99 16.73 9.12 13.99
N ALA A 100 16.29 9.50 15.19
CA ALA A 100 17.16 10.08 16.20
C ALA A 100 18.23 9.09 16.68
N VAL A 101 17.86 7.82 16.94
CA VAL A 101 18.80 6.78 17.35
C VAL A 101 19.80 6.49 16.24
N THR A 102 19.34 6.30 15.01
CA THR A 102 20.23 6.02 13.86
C THR A 102 21.20 7.18 13.58
N LEU A 103 20.73 8.42 13.63
CA LEU A 103 21.59 9.60 13.51
C LEU A 103 22.59 9.70 14.65
N SER A 104 22.15 9.47 15.88
CA SER A 104 23.03 9.50 17.06
C SER A 104 24.13 8.44 16.94
N THR A 105 23.77 7.20 16.55
CA THR A 105 24.74 6.12 16.33
C THR A 105 25.72 6.46 15.21
N ALA A 106 25.25 7.00 14.09
CA ALA A 106 26.11 7.40 12.98
C ALA A 106 27.09 8.51 13.38
N VAL A 107 26.60 9.53 14.10
CA VAL A 107 27.42 10.65 14.62
C VAL A 107 28.43 10.14 15.65
N SER A 108 28.02 9.31 16.60
CA SER A 108 28.92 8.69 17.58
C SER A 108 30.00 7.86 16.89
N THR A 109 29.64 7.06 15.89
CA THR A 109 30.61 6.27 15.09
C THR A 109 31.61 7.17 14.39
N ALA A 110 31.16 8.25 13.74
CA ALA A 110 32.02 9.20 13.02
C ALA A 110 32.94 10.00 13.96
N LEU A 111 32.42 10.44 15.12
CA LEU A 111 33.20 11.14 16.13
C LEU A 111 34.26 10.23 16.75
N LEU A 112 33.90 8.99 17.08
CA LEU A 112 34.84 7.99 17.57
C LEU A 112 35.91 7.70 16.53
N TRP A 113 35.55 7.49 15.26
CA TRP A 113 36.52 7.30 14.17
C TRP A 113 37.50 8.46 14.07
N ARG A 114 37.01 9.70 14.18
CA ARG A 114 37.84 10.90 14.08
C ARG A 114 38.75 11.11 15.30
N GLY A 115 38.26 10.84 16.50
CA GLY A 115 39.05 10.87 17.73
C GLY A 115 40.14 9.79 17.73
N PHE A 116 39.80 8.58 17.27
CA PHE A 116 40.75 7.49 17.17
C PHE A 116 41.78 7.68 16.04
N ALA A 117 41.40 8.23 14.89
CA ALA A 117 42.34 8.58 13.83
C ALA A 117 43.36 9.64 14.30
N TRP A 118 42.91 10.61 15.11
CA TRP A 118 43.80 11.60 15.71
C TRP A 118 44.77 10.97 16.73
N LEU A 119 44.28 10.09 17.59
CA LEU A 119 45.10 9.35 18.56
C LEU A 119 46.10 8.41 17.87
N GLY A 120 45.70 7.79 16.75
CA GLY A 120 46.56 6.91 15.95
C GLY A 120 47.71 7.63 15.27
N HIS A 121 47.48 8.88 14.87
CA HIS A 121 48.55 9.72 14.36
C HIS A 121 49.58 10.07 15.45
N GLN A 122 49.13 10.28 16.70
CA GLN A 122 50.02 10.53 17.83
C GLN A 122 50.79 9.28 18.30
N ALA A 123 50.19 8.09 18.23
CA ALA A 123 50.76 6.90 18.87
C ALA A 123 51.71 6.06 17.99
N ARG A 124 51.87 6.35 16.69
CA ARG A 124 52.75 5.60 15.73
C ARG A 124 52.59 4.06 15.78
N LEU A 125 51.43 3.56 16.21
CA LEU A 125 51.14 2.12 16.32
C LEU A 125 50.47 1.57 15.05
N SER A 126 50.73 0.30 14.73
CA SER A 126 50.25 -0.37 13.52
C SER A 126 48.72 -0.49 13.49
N THR A 127 48.14 -0.05 12.37
CA THR A 127 46.71 0.02 12.04
C THR A 127 45.82 -1.17 12.42
N PRO A 128 46.23 -2.46 12.27
CA PRO A 128 45.30 -3.58 12.41
C PRO A 128 44.92 -3.96 13.86
N VAL A 129 45.76 -3.66 14.86
CA VAL A 129 45.43 -3.94 16.28
C VAL A 129 44.41 -2.93 16.80
N TRP A 130 44.35 -1.76 16.19
CA TRP A 130 43.46 -0.68 16.61
C TRP A 130 42.03 -0.90 16.13
N GLU A 131 41.87 -1.35 14.89
CA GLU A 131 40.58 -1.58 14.25
C GLU A 131 39.74 -2.64 14.98
N SER A 132 40.38 -3.65 15.60
CA SER A 132 39.71 -4.68 16.40
C SER A 132 39.20 -4.17 17.74
N GLY A 133 39.94 -3.26 18.41
CA GLY A 133 39.50 -2.63 19.66
C GLY A 133 38.23 -1.79 19.47
N PHE A 134 38.11 -1.13 18.32
CA PHE A 134 36.92 -0.37 17.94
C PHE A 134 35.69 -1.25 17.78
N VAL A 135 35.82 -2.37 17.06
CA VAL A 135 34.72 -3.32 16.86
C VAL A 135 34.24 -3.88 18.19
N VAL A 136 35.15 -4.27 19.09
CA VAL A 136 34.81 -4.81 20.41
C VAL A 136 34.08 -3.77 21.27
N PHE A 137 34.59 -2.53 21.34
CA PHE A 137 33.96 -1.47 22.12
C PHE A 137 32.58 -1.08 21.57
N TYR A 138 32.43 -1.05 20.24
CA TYR A 138 31.18 -0.72 19.56
C TYR A 138 30.12 -1.82 19.69
N LEU A 139 30.51 -3.09 19.67
CA LEU A 139 29.58 -4.21 19.81
C LEU A 139 29.09 -4.41 21.26
N THR A 140 29.91 -4.04 22.25
CA THR A 140 29.63 -4.24 23.67
C THR A 140 28.25 -3.71 24.11
N PRO A 141 27.85 -2.46 23.81
CA PRO A 141 26.52 -1.97 24.19
C PRO A 141 25.38 -2.71 23.49
N ALA A 142 25.55 -3.13 22.22
CA ALA A 142 24.53 -3.89 21.50
C ALA A 142 24.34 -5.29 22.10
N VAL A 143 25.43 -5.96 22.48
CA VAL A 143 25.40 -7.26 23.17
C VAL A 143 24.78 -7.12 24.55
N LEU A 144 25.12 -6.07 25.30
CA LEU A 144 24.55 -5.82 26.63
C LEU A 144 23.03 -5.61 26.56
N VAL A 145 22.54 -4.81 25.61
CA VAL A 145 21.11 -4.60 25.38
C VAL A 145 20.42 -5.89 24.95
N GLY A 146 21.05 -6.68 24.07
CA GLY A 146 20.54 -7.99 23.67
C GLY A 146 20.37 -8.95 24.85
N ILE A 147 21.37 -9.02 25.73
CA ILE A 147 21.32 -9.83 26.96
C ILE A 147 20.22 -9.32 27.90
N LEU A 148 20.08 -8.00 28.06
CA LEU A 148 19.05 -7.43 28.93
C LEU A 148 17.63 -7.66 28.40
N LEU A 149 17.45 -7.61 27.07
CA LEU A 149 16.21 -7.95 26.39
C LEU A 149 15.87 -9.44 26.51
N LEU A 150 16.85 -10.32 26.35
CA LEU A 150 16.69 -11.75 26.59
C LEU A 150 16.30 -12.03 28.04
N ALA A 151 17.00 -11.41 29.01
CA ALA A 151 16.69 -11.54 30.43
C ALA A 151 15.31 -11.00 30.80
N ARG A 152 14.85 -9.91 30.17
CA ARG A 152 13.48 -9.43 30.36
C ARG A 152 12.42 -10.28 29.65
N GLY A 153 12.74 -10.80 28.48
CA GLY A 153 11.87 -11.69 27.71
C GLY A 153 11.63 -13.01 28.46
N THR A 154 12.68 -13.58 29.07
CA THR A 154 12.54 -14.75 29.93
C THR A 154 11.79 -14.41 31.21
N PHE A 155 12.02 -13.25 31.83
CA PHE A 155 11.29 -12.81 33.03
C PHE A 155 9.79 -12.57 32.78
N LEU A 156 9.41 -12.07 31.60
CA LEU A 156 7.99 -11.91 31.20
C LEU A 156 7.33 -13.23 30.82
N ALA A 157 8.08 -14.16 30.20
CA ALA A 157 7.57 -15.49 29.89
C ALA A 157 7.32 -16.33 31.17
N ASP A 158 8.19 -16.19 32.18
CA ASP A 158 8.09 -16.93 33.44
C ASP A 158 6.93 -16.44 34.33
N HIS A 159 6.66 -15.13 34.33
CA HIS A 159 5.55 -14.57 35.12
C HIS A 159 4.16 -14.99 34.58
N ASN A 160 4.02 -15.14 33.26
CA ASN A 160 2.76 -15.53 32.62
C ASN A 160 2.45 -17.03 32.76
N GLY A 161 3.44 -17.87 33.10
CA GLY A 161 3.24 -19.30 33.40
C GLY A 161 2.67 -19.58 34.79
N SER A 162 2.78 -18.63 35.73
CA SER A 162 2.34 -18.83 37.13
C SER A 162 0.85 -18.59 37.41
N PHE A 163 0.06 -18.20 36.41
CA PHE A 163 -1.39 -17.97 36.53
C PHE A 163 -2.26 -19.12 35.97
N GLN A 164 -1.64 -20.27 35.67
CA GLN A 164 -2.35 -21.51 35.32
C GLN A 164 -1.91 -22.61 36.29
N ASP A 165 -2.43 -22.58 37.51
CA ASP A 165 -2.72 -23.75 38.35
C ASP A 165 -3.76 -23.38 39.41
#